data_AF-A0AAW0NDK8-F1
#
_entry.id   AF-A0AAW0NDK8-F1
#
_cell.length_a   1.000
_cell.length_b   1.000
_cell.length_c   1.000
_cell.angle_alpha   90.00
_cell.angle_beta   90.00
_cell.angle_gamma   90.00
#
_symmetry.space_group_name_H-M   'P 1'
#
loop_
_entity.id
_entity.type
_entity.pdbx_description
1 polymer ?
#
loop_
_entity_poly.entity_id
_entity_poly.type
_entity_poly.pdbx_seq_one_letter_code
_entity_poly.pdbx_strand_id
1 'polypeptide(L)'
;MEEPQIELFVKASNDGASVGNCPFSQRLFMILWLKGANFKLTTVDMKRAPEVLKSLAPGSQPPFLIYNEEVKTDINKIEEFLEENYPKLCCRYNESKTAGDDIFRTFSAYIKIGQTGMYLHLEKNFLRSLAKLDKYLRTPLDHELDQNPNKTESTRLFLDGDEMTLADCNLLPKLHIVKVVCKKYRHFDFSDLKGLSRYMENAYARDEFRQTCPQDAEILDAYKTVATHWTKK
;
A
#
# COMPACT_ATOMS: atom_id res chain seq x y z
N MET A 1 -18.22 -27.40 8.70
CA MET A 1 -17.63 -26.26 9.44
C MET A 1 -18.37 -25.03 8.98
N GLU A 2 -18.88 -24.23 9.90
CA GLU A 2 -19.44 -22.92 9.57
C GLU A 2 -18.33 -22.01 9.00
N GLU A 3 -18.70 -21.18 8.02
CA GLU A 3 -17.80 -20.18 7.45
C GLU A 3 -17.44 -19.16 8.54
N PRO A 4 -16.15 -18.81 8.72
CA PRO A 4 -15.76 -17.88 9.78
C PRO A 4 -16.38 -16.50 9.55
N GLN A 5 -16.80 -15.87 10.64
CA GLN A 5 -17.26 -14.48 10.61
C GLN A 5 -16.07 -13.54 10.68
N ILE A 6 -15.87 -12.79 9.60
CA ILE A 6 -14.75 -11.86 9.46
C ILE A 6 -15.30 -10.44 9.30
N GLU A 7 -14.87 -9.52 10.14
CA GLU A 7 -15.15 -8.10 9.99
C GLU A 7 -13.86 -7.28 10.06
N LEU A 8 -13.53 -6.61 8.96
CA LEU A 8 -12.38 -5.72 8.86
C LEU A 8 -12.83 -4.29 9.20
N PHE A 9 -12.19 -3.70 10.20
CA PHE A 9 -12.40 -2.32 10.58
C PHE A 9 -11.31 -1.43 9.99
N VAL A 10 -11.70 -0.46 9.17
CA VAL A 10 -10.77 0.48 8.51
C VAL A 10 -11.08 1.91 8.91
N LYS A 11 -10.09 2.79 8.77
CA LYS A 11 -10.30 4.22 9.02
C LYS A 11 -11.30 4.78 8.01
N ALA A 12 -12.32 5.51 8.48
CA ALA A 12 -13.22 6.26 7.60
C ALA A 12 -12.55 7.51 7.02
N SER A 13 -13.00 7.93 5.84
CA SER A 13 -12.72 9.24 5.25
C SER A 13 -13.36 10.35 6.10
N ASN A 14 -13.05 11.60 5.78
CA ASN A 14 -13.65 12.78 6.38
C ASN A 14 -15.18 12.86 6.24
N ASP A 15 -15.79 12.14 5.29
CA ASP A 15 -17.25 12.02 5.17
C ASP A 15 -17.88 11.13 6.27
N GLY A 16 -17.04 10.38 7.01
CA GLY A 16 -17.44 9.47 8.07
C GLY A 16 -17.98 8.12 7.60
N ALA A 17 -17.93 7.82 6.29
CA ALA A 17 -18.52 6.63 5.71
C ALA A 17 -17.61 5.89 4.72
N SER A 18 -16.93 6.60 3.81
CA SER A 18 -16.07 5.97 2.80
C SER A 18 -14.69 5.59 3.36
N VAL A 19 -13.90 4.82 2.60
CA VAL A 19 -12.56 4.40 3.01
C VAL A 19 -11.61 5.59 3.08
N GLY A 20 -11.00 5.81 4.25
CA GLY A 20 -10.07 6.91 4.50
C GLY A 20 -8.63 6.61 4.05
N ASN A 21 -7.79 7.65 4.02
CA ASN A 21 -6.36 7.51 3.72
C ASN A 21 -5.62 6.75 4.84
N CYS A 22 -5.43 5.45 4.65
CA CYS A 22 -4.59 4.60 5.49
C CYS A 22 -4.01 3.44 4.66
N PRO A 23 -2.69 3.45 4.33
CA PRO A 23 -2.10 2.40 3.50
C PRO A 23 -2.12 1.03 4.18
N PHE A 24 -2.14 1.00 5.50
CA PHE A 24 -2.24 -0.25 6.27
C PHE A 24 -3.64 -0.86 6.23
N SER A 25 -4.69 -0.03 6.27
CA SER A 25 -6.06 -0.50 6.10
C SER A 25 -6.28 -1.07 4.72
N GLN A 26 -5.78 -0.37 3.68
CA GLN A 26 -5.85 -0.86 2.31
C GLN A 26 -5.08 -2.18 2.14
N ARG A 27 -3.87 -2.33 2.75
CA ARG A 27 -3.10 -3.59 2.73
C ARG A 27 -3.94 -4.77 3.21
N LEU A 28 -4.55 -4.69 4.39
CA LEU A 28 -5.35 -5.81 4.93
C LEU A 28 -6.61 -6.06 4.10
N PHE A 29 -7.23 -5.01 3.55
CA PHE A 29 -8.38 -5.14 2.67
C PHE A 29 -8.01 -5.91 1.38
N MET A 30 -6.89 -5.56 0.74
CA MET A 30 -6.37 -6.29 -0.42
C MET A 30 -6.09 -7.77 -0.10
N ILE A 31 -5.48 -8.05 1.06
CA ILE A 31 -5.13 -9.43 1.47
C ILE A 31 -6.38 -10.29 1.64
N LEU A 32 -7.41 -9.80 2.34
CA LEU A 32 -8.67 -10.54 2.51
C LEU A 32 -9.36 -10.79 1.18
N TRP A 33 -9.35 -9.80 0.28
CA TRP A 33 -9.92 -9.94 -1.06
C TRP A 33 -9.20 -11.01 -1.88
N LEU A 34 -7.87 -10.93 -1.98
CA LEU A 34 -7.05 -11.90 -2.74
C LEU A 34 -7.14 -13.32 -2.17
N LYS A 35 -7.39 -13.45 -0.87
CA LYS A 35 -7.64 -14.74 -0.21
C LYS A 35 -9.03 -15.33 -0.51
N GLY A 36 -9.91 -14.55 -1.17
CA GLY A 36 -11.29 -14.96 -1.45
C GLY A 36 -12.13 -15.10 -0.18
N ALA A 37 -11.75 -14.44 0.91
CA ALA A 37 -12.47 -14.52 2.17
C ALA A 37 -13.79 -13.75 2.06
N ASN A 38 -14.86 -14.29 2.63
CA ASN A 38 -16.10 -13.55 2.81
C ASN A 38 -15.99 -12.71 4.09
N PHE A 39 -15.98 -11.39 3.97
CA PHE A 39 -15.84 -10.48 5.12
C PHE A 39 -16.73 -9.26 4.98
N LYS A 40 -17.10 -8.71 6.13
CA LYS A 40 -17.74 -7.40 6.23
C LYS A 40 -16.67 -6.32 6.36
N LEU A 41 -16.79 -5.25 5.60
CA LEU A 41 -15.99 -4.05 5.77
C LEU A 41 -16.76 -3.02 6.59
N THR A 42 -16.16 -2.54 7.68
CA THR A 42 -16.72 -1.48 8.52
C THR A 42 -15.75 -0.31 8.58
N THR A 43 -16.21 0.87 8.16
CA THR A 43 -15.44 2.10 8.28
C THR A 43 -15.67 2.74 9.65
N VAL A 44 -14.61 3.31 10.22
CA VAL A 44 -14.60 3.86 11.58
C VAL A 44 -14.27 5.35 11.54
N ASP A 45 -15.27 6.18 11.86
CA ASP A 45 -15.07 7.60 12.09
C ASP A 45 -14.44 7.83 13.47
N MET A 46 -13.13 8.08 13.46
CA MET A 46 -12.33 8.32 14.67
C MET A 46 -12.79 9.54 15.48
N LYS A 47 -13.54 10.47 14.90
CA LYS A 47 -14.06 11.67 15.59
C LYS A 47 -15.39 11.40 16.28
N ARG A 48 -16.21 10.48 15.74
CA ARG A 48 -17.60 10.27 16.16
C ARG A 48 -17.85 8.94 16.87
N ALA A 49 -16.97 7.94 16.72
CA ALA A 49 -17.16 6.60 17.29
C ALA A 49 -16.11 6.14 18.32
N PRO A 50 -15.57 6.99 19.23
CA PRO A 50 -14.56 6.55 20.19
C PRO A 50 -15.08 5.52 21.21
N GLU A 51 -16.37 5.57 21.59
CA GLU A 51 -16.93 4.63 22.57
C GLU A 51 -17.15 3.22 22.00
N VAL A 52 -17.57 3.11 20.74
CA VAL A 52 -17.71 1.81 20.04
C VAL A 52 -16.34 1.14 19.87
N LEU A 53 -15.31 1.94 19.55
CA LEU A 53 -13.93 1.45 19.51
C LEU A 53 -13.44 0.99 20.88
N LYS A 54 -13.75 1.72 21.95
CA LYS A 54 -13.37 1.32 23.32
C LYS A 54 -13.99 -0.02 23.71
N SER A 55 -15.22 -0.32 23.30
CA SER A 55 -15.85 -1.60 23.59
C SER A 55 -15.33 -2.74 22.70
N LEU A 56 -15.14 -2.48 21.41
CA LEU A 56 -14.75 -3.52 20.44
C LEU A 56 -13.25 -3.81 20.45
N ALA A 57 -12.40 -2.80 20.50
CA ALA A 57 -10.95 -2.94 20.47
C ALA A 57 -10.30 -1.89 21.40
N PRO A 58 -10.38 -2.08 22.73
CA PRO A 58 -9.90 -1.11 23.71
C PRO A 58 -8.45 -0.68 23.43
N GLY A 59 -8.22 0.63 23.25
CA GLY A 59 -6.89 1.20 23.01
C GLY A 59 -6.32 0.95 21.61
N SER A 60 -7.02 0.24 20.73
CA SER A 60 -6.56 -0.05 19.37
C SER A 60 -7.10 0.98 18.39
N GLN A 61 -6.29 1.26 17.37
CA GLN A 61 -6.65 2.13 16.26
C GLN A 61 -6.84 1.28 15.00
N PRO A 62 -7.77 1.63 14.09
CA PRO A 62 -7.85 0.97 12.80
C PRO A 62 -6.51 1.00 12.04
N PRO A 63 -6.17 -0.07 11.28
CA PRO A 63 -7.01 -1.23 11.04
C PRO A 63 -6.90 -2.31 12.13
N PHE A 64 -8.01 -3.02 12.35
CA PHE A 64 -8.07 -4.25 13.14
C PHE A 64 -9.11 -5.21 12.54
N LEU A 65 -9.04 -6.48 12.92
CA LEU A 65 -9.89 -7.55 12.41
C LEU A 65 -10.66 -8.18 13.57
N ILE A 66 -11.95 -8.46 13.40
CA ILE A 66 -12.68 -9.38 14.28
C ILE A 66 -12.85 -10.68 13.50
N TYR A 67 -12.42 -11.79 14.11
CA TYR A 67 -12.50 -13.13 13.55
C TYR A 67 -13.19 -14.05 14.54
N ASN A 68 -14.41 -14.51 14.25
CA ASN A 68 -15.24 -15.30 15.17
C ASN A 68 -15.25 -14.69 16.58
N GLU A 69 -15.61 -13.42 16.69
CA GLU A 69 -15.66 -12.63 17.94
C GLU A 69 -14.30 -12.29 18.58
N GLU A 70 -13.19 -12.88 18.09
CA GLU A 70 -11.85 -12.57 18.58
C GLU A 70 -11.27 -11.35 17.86
N VAL A 71 -10.87 -10.34 18.64
CA VAL A 71 -10.25 -9.12 18.13
C VAL A 71 -8.77 -9.36 17.88
N LYS A 72 -8.35 -9.19 16.63
CA LYS A 72 -6.95 -9.25 16.22
C LYS A 72 -6.46 -7.85 15.88
N THR A 73 -5.38 -7.47 16.53
CA THR A 73 -4.70 -6.17 16.41
C THR A 73 -3.26 -6.41 15.97
N ASP A 74 -2.57 -5.34 15.55
CA ASP A 74 -1.29 -5.38 14.85
C ASP A 74 -1.40 -5.94 13.41
N ILE A 75 -0.97 -5.13 12.45
CA ILE A 75 -1.12 -5.43 11.01
C ILE A 75 -0.33 -6.68 10.62
N ASN A 76 0.89 -6.85 11.15
CA ASN A 76 1.74 -7.97 10.78
C ASN A 76 1.20 -9.27 11.38
N LYS A 77 0.72 -9.23 12.63
CA LYS A 77 0.07 -10.40 13.27
C LYS A 77 -1.21 -10.81 12.56
N ILE A 78 -2.03 -9.84 12.12
CA ILE A 78 -3.23 -10.13 11.33
C ILE A 78 -2.83 -10.78 9.99
N GLU A 79 -1.81 -10.25 9.30
CA GLU A 79 -1.31 -10.84 8.07
C GLU A 79 -0.79 -12.27 8.26
N GLU A 80 0.03 -12.52 9.29
CA GLU A 80 0.52 -13.85 9.65
C GLU A 80 -0.65 -14.82 9.90
N PHE A 81 -1.63 -14.40 10.69
CA PHE A 81 -2.84 -15.18 10.97
C PHE A 81 -3.61 -15.52 9.68
N LEU A 82 -3.84 -14.53 8.81
CA LEU A 82 -4.53 -14.76 7.53
C LEU A 82 -3.70 -15.64 6.60
N GLU A 83 -2.37 -15.56 6.64
CA GLU A 83 -1.50 -16.41 5.85
C GLU A 83 -1.49 -17.86 6.33
N GLU A 84 -1.68 -18.12 7.62
CA GLU A 84 -1.80 -19.47 8.18
C GLU A 84 -3.15 -20.14 7.88
N ASN A 85 -4.23 -19.36 7.79
CA ASN A 85 -5.61 -19.89 7.72
C ASN A 85 -6.25 -19.83 6.32
N TYR A 86 -5.60 -19.22 5.33
CA TYR A 86 -6.11 -19.02 3.96
C TYR A 86 -5.04 -19.36 2.91
N PRO A 87 -5.39 -19.43 1.61
CA PRO A 87 -4.40 -19.63 0.54
C PRO A 87 -3.22 -18.67 0.65
N LYS A 88 -2.02 -19.21 0.40
CA LYS A 88 -0.76 -18.49 0.56
C LYS A 88 -0.61 -17.42 -0.52
N LEU A 89 -0.18 -16.23 -0.10
CA LEU A 89 0.18 -15.10 -0.97
C LEU A 89 1.67 -14.72 -0.78
N CYS A 90 2.46 -15.59 -0.16
CA CYS A 90 3.87 -15.34 0.10
C CYS A 90 4.71 -15.25 -1.19
N CYS A 91 5.72 -14.36 -1.18
CA CYS A 91 6.65 -14.25 -2.31
C CYS A 91 7.57 -15.47 -2.39
N ARG A 92 7.83 -15.92 -3.62
CA ARG A 92 8.85 -16.91 -3.97
C ARG A 92 10.26 -16.36 -3.77
N TYR A 93 10.51 -15.11 -4.17
CA TYR A 93 11.85 -14.52 -4.10
C TYR A 93 11.99 -13.61 -2.88
N ASN A 94 13.11 -13.73 -2.16
CA ASN A 94 13.37 -12.90 -0.99
C ASN A 94 13.55 -11.41 -1.34
N GLU A 95 14.07 -11.11 -2.53
CA GLU A 95 14.21 -9.71 -2.99
C GLU A 95 12.84 -9.04 -3.20
N SER A 96 11.81 -9.78 -3.65
CA SER A 96 10.44 -9.26 -3.79
C SER A 96 9.86 -8.77 -2.47
N LYS A 97 10.19 -9.46 -1.36
CA LYS A 97 9.68 -9.12 -0.02
C LYS A 97 10.15 -7.76 0.47
N THR A 98 11.32 -7.30 0.00
CA THR A 98 11.97 -6.06 0.47
C THR A 98 12.07 -5.00 -0.63
N ALA A 99 11.74 -5.32 -1.88
CA ALA A 99 11.75 -4.38 -2.99
C ALA A 99 10.85 -3.16 -2.68
N GLY A 100 11.46 -1.98 -2.60
CA GLY A 100 10.75 -0.72 -2.36
C GLY A 100 10.32 -0.46 -0.92
N ASP A 101 10.80 -1.23 0.06
CA ASP A 101 10.46 -1.09 1.48
C ASP A 101 10.77 0.31 2.06
N ASP A 102 11.81 0.97 1.55
CA ASP A 102 12.29 2.27 2.00
C ASP A 102 11.58 3.46 1.34
N ILE A 103 10.82 3.25 0.26
CA ILE A 103 10.21 4.32 -0.55
C ILE A 103 9.31 5.21 0.29
N PHE A 104 8.43 4.62 1.09
CA PHE A 104 7.47 5.43 1.87
C PHE A 104 8.17 6.24 2.97
N ARG A 105 9.27 5.72 3.52
CA ARG A 105 10.11 6.41 4.50
C ARG A 105 10.83 7.60 3.86
N THR A 106 11.48 7.39 2.70
CA THR A 106 12.20 8.46 1.99
C THR A 106 11.23 9.51 1.43
N PHE A 107 10.08 9.09 0.90
CA PHE A 107 8.96 9.97 0.54
C PHE A 107 8.49 10.80 1.73
N SER A 108 8.23 10.18 2.88
CA SER A 108 7.74 10.89 4.07
C SER A 108 8.71 11.95 4.56
N ALA A 109 10.02 11.69 4.50
CA ALA A 109 11.04 12.69 4.82
C ALA A 109 11.05 13.82 3.79
N TYR A 110 10.97 13.49 2.50
CA TYR A 110 10.97 14.44 1.39
C TYR A 110 9.73 15.35 1.37
N ILE A 111 8.52 14.80 1.53
CA ILE A 111 7.28 15.56 1.37
C ILE A 111 7.03 16.54 2.52
N LYS A 112 7.53 16.23 3.72
CA LYS A 112 7.38 17.05 4.93
C LYS A 112 8.41 18.18 5.03
N ILE A 113 9.44 18.20 4.18
CA ILE A 113 10.52 19.17 4.28
C ILE A 113 10.02 20.58 3.91
N GLY A 114 10.30 21.57 4.77
CA GLY A 114 10.06 22.99 4.49
C GLY A 114 11.19 23.63 3.67
N GLN A 115 11.32 24.96 3.73
CA GLN A 115 12.39 25.74 3.08
C GLN A 115 13.78 25.57 3.74
N THR A 116 14.25 24.33 3.92
CA THR A 116 15.59 24.05 4.42
C THR A 116 16.52 23.64 3.28
N GLY A 117 17.82 23.89 3.42
CA GLY A 117 18.85 23.52 2.43
C GLY A 117 19.02 22.01 2.20
N MET A 118 18.25 21.15 2.86
CA MET A 118 18.31 19.69 2.74
C MET A 118 17.39 19.10 1.66
N TYR A 119 16.54 19.92 1.04
CA TYR A 119 15.54 19.48 0.05
C TYR A 119 16.15 18.60 -1.06
N LEU A 120 17.21 19.08 -1.73
CA LEU A 120 17.84 18.37 -2.84
C LEU A 120 18.39 17.00 -2.44
N HIS A 121 18.90 16.89 -1.21
CA HIS A 121 19.41 15.62 -0.70
C HIS A 121 18.28 14.60 -0.46
N LEU A 122 17.17 15.05 0.12
CA LEU A 122 16.01 14.19 0.40
C LEU A 122 15.29 13.78 -0.88
N GLU A 123 15.11 14.71 -1.83
CA GLU A 123 14.58 14.42 -3.16
C GLU A 123 15.45 13.37 -3.86
N LYS A 124 16.78 13.56 -3.87
CA LYS A 124 17.72 12.59 -4.45
C LYS A 124 17.63 11.21 -3.79
N ASN A 125 17.48 11.14 -2.47
CA ASN A 125 17.32 9.87 -1.78
C ASN A 125 16.01 9.17 -2.14
N PHE A 126 14.90 9.91 -2.19
CA PHE A 126 13.60 9.39 -2.61
C PHE A 126 13.61 8.89 -4.06
N LEU A 127 14.16 9.69 -4.99
CA LEU A 127 14.31 9.30 -6.39
C LEU A 127 15.21 8.06 -6.54
N ARG A 128 16.26 7.93 -5.72
CA ARG A 128 17.11 6.73 -5.70
C ARG A 128 16.32 5.49 -5.26
N SER A 129 15.46 5.59 -4.24
CA SER A 129 14.60 4.47 -3.81
C SER A 129 13.64 4.05 -4.93
N LEU A 130 13.01 5.01 -5.62
CA LEU A 130 12.16 4.73 -6.79
C LEU A 130 12.93 4.06 -7.93
N ALA A 131 14.13 4.57 -8.26
CA ALA A 131 14.96 4.01 -9.32
C ALA A 131 15.43 2.58 -9.02
N LYS A 132 15.68 2.25 -7.74
CA LYS A 132 15.98 0.87 -7.33
C LYS A 132 14.80 -0.07 -7.59
N LEU A 133 13.59 0.34 -7.21
CA LEU A 133 12.38 -0.44 -7.47
C LEU A 133 12.12 -0.58 -8.98
N ASP A 134 12.26 0.49 -9.76
CA ASP A 134 12.11 0.45 -11.22
C ASP A 134 13.09 -0.55 -11.86
N LYS A 135 14.36 -0.50 -11.44
CA LYS A 135 15.38 -1.46 -11.89
C LYS A 135 14.98 -2.89 -11.53
N TYR A 136 14.50 -3.14 -10.31
CA TYR A 136 14.05 -4.45 -9.89
C TYR A 136 12.89 -4.97 -10.76
N LEU A 137 11.87 -4.15 -11.00
CA LEU A 137 10.71 -4.47 -11.85
C LEU A 137 11.08 -4.72 -13.32
N ARG A 138 12.19 -4.16 -13.79
CA ARG A 138 12.69 -4.38 -15.16
C ARG A 138 13.64 -5.57 -15.30
N THR A 139 14.26 -6.00 -14.20
CA THR A 139 15.19 -7.14 -14.20
C THR A 139 14.40 -8.45 -14.20
N PRO A 140 14.58 -9.35 -15.20
CA PRO A 140 13.94 -10.66 -15.18
C PRO A 140 14.26 -11.45 -13.91
N LEU A 141 13.25 -12.12 -13.35
CA LEU A 141 13.44 -13.08 -12.25
C LEU A 141 13.80 -14.46 -12.79
N ASP A 142 14.32 -15.34 -11.94
CA ASP A 142 14.83 -16.66 -12.36
C ASP A 142 13.79 -17.47 -13.16
N HIS A 143 12.50 -17.43 -12.79
CA HIS A 143 11.47 -18.18 -13.51
C HIS A 143 11.23 -17.67 -14.94
N GLU A 144 11.48 -16.39 -15.20
CA GLU A 144 11.41 -15.82 -16.55
C GLU A 144 12.66 -16.22 -17.36
N LEU A 145 13.81 -16.32 -16.70
CA LEU A 145 15.08 -16.74 -17.32
C LEU A 145 15.11 -18.25 -17.60
N ASP A 146 14.50 -19.06 -16.75
CA ASP A 146 14.32 -20.50 -16.98
C ASP A 146 13.55 -20.76 -18.29
N GLN A 147 12.58 -19.90 -18.62
CA GLN A 147 11.79 -19.98 -19.85
C GLN A 147 12.49 -19.33 -21.05
N ASN A 148 13.23 -18.24 -20.82
CA ASN A 148 14.00 -17.54 -21.84
C ASN A 148 15.30 -16.98 -21.25
N PRO A 149 16.42 -17.73 -21.34
CA PRO A 149 17.69 -17.32 -20.74
C PRO A 149 18.28 -16.03 -21.30
N ASN A 150 17.87 -15.63 -22.51
CA ASN A 150 18.33 -14.42 -23.18
C ASN A 150 17.43 -13.21 -22.91
N LYS A 151 16.43 -13.34 -22.02
CA LYS A 151 15.52 -12.25 -21.69
C LYS A 151 16.29 -11.14 -20.98
N THR A 152 16.21 -9.93 -21.52
CA THR A 152 16.92 -8.75 -21.00
C THR A 152 16.02 -7.80 -20.22
N GLU A 153 14.71 -7.83 -20.48
CA GLU A 153 13.71 -7.06 -19.75
C GLU A 153 12.57 -7.96 -19.27
N SER A 154 12.20 -7.82 -18.00
CA SER A 154 11.09 -8.53 -17.38
C SER A 154 9.76 -8.05 -17.96
N THR A 155 8.83 -8.99 -18.10
CA THR A 155 7.44 -8.72 -18.52
C THR A 155 6.43 -9.01 -17.42
N ARG A 156 6.89 -9.47 -16.25
CA ARG A 156 6.01 -9.81 -15.14
C ARG A 156 5.09 -8.66 -14.73
N LEU A 157 3.89 -9.01 -14.27
CA LEU A 157 2.86 -8.02 -13.94
C LEU A 157 3.10 -7.32 -12.60
N PHE A 158 3.57 -8.07 -11.59
CA PHE A 158 3.71 -7.66 -10.20
C PHE A 158 5.12 -7.90 -9.65
N LEU A 159 5.35 -7.71 -8.34
CA LEU A 159 6.71 -7.78 -7.78
C LEU A 159 7.37 -9.14 -8.01
N ASP A 160 6.65 -10.22 -7.76
CA ASP A 160 7.19 -11.59 -7.67
C ASP A 160 6.82 -12.48 -8.89
N GLY A 161 5.96 -12.00 -9.78
CA GLY A 161 5.44 -12.75 -10.92
C GLY A 161 4.19 -12.10 -11.50
N ASP A 162 3.28 -12.92 -12.04
CA ASP A 162 2.04 -12.45 -12.68
C ASP A 162 0.82 -12.40 -11.75
N GLU A 163 0.97 -12.87 -10.51
CA GLU A 163 -0.04 -12.77 -9.45
C GLU A 163 0.41 -11.86 -8.31
N MET A 164 -0.55 -11.20 -7.65
CA MET A 164 -0.27 -10.35 -6.49
C MET A 164 0.10 -11.19 -5.27
N THR A 165 1.09 -10.71 -4.52
CA THR A 165 1.60 -11.27 -3.27
C THR A 165 1.39 -10.33 -2.09
N LEU A 166 1.75 -10.78 -0.88
CA LEU A 166 1.79 -9.93 0.31
C LEU A 166 2.69 -8.69 0.12
N ALA A 167 3.78 -8.80 -0.65
CA ALA A 167 4.65 -7.67 -0.94
C ALA A 167 3.92 -6.59 -1.76
N ASP A 168 3.12 -7.00 -2.74
CA ASP A 168 2.31 -6.09 -3.55
C ASP A 168 1.26 -5.38 -2.67
N CYS A 169 0.56 -6.14 -1.82
CA CYS A 169 -0.41 -5.61 -0.85
C CYS A 169 0.21 -4.58 0.11
N ASN A 170 1.49 -4.76 0.46
CA ASN A 170 2.21 -3.83 1.34
C ASN A 170 2.73 -2.58 0.61
N LEU A 171 3.15 -2.71 -0.65
CA LEU A 171 3.81 -1.65 -1.40
C LEU A 171 2.82 -0.78 -2.20
N LEU A 172 1.82 -1.37 -2.85
CA LEU A 172 0.89 -0.67 -3.74
C LEU A 172 0.12 0.47 -3.05
N PRO A 173 -0.44 0.30 -1.83
CA PRO A 173 -1.10 1.39 -1.13
C PRO A 173 -0.19 2.59 -0.87
N LYS A 174 1.10 2.32 -0.56
CA LYS A 174 2.11 3.36 -0.33
C LYS A 174 2.46 4.08 -1.63
N LEU A 175 2.64 3.33 -2.73
CA LEU A 175 2.93 3.90 -4.05
C LEU A 175 1.77 4.73 -4.60
N HIS A 176 0.52 4.34 -4.33
CA HIS A 176 -0.66 5.14 -4.69
C HIS A 176 -0.61 6.53 -4.04
N ILE A 177 -0.40 6.57 -2.72
CA ILE A 177 -0.24 7.83 -1.97
C ILE A 177 0.91 8.66 -2.56
N VAL A 178 2.08 8.04 -2.78
CA VAL A 178 3.24 8.72 -3.38
C VAL A 178 2.87 9.33 -4.73
N LYS A 179 2.22 8.58 -5.62
CA LYS A 179 1.82 9.04 -6.95
C LYS A 179 0.88 10.25 -6.87
N VAL A 180 -0.18 10.16 -6.07
CA VAL A 180 -1.21 11.21 -5.95
C VAL A 180 -0.61 12.48 -5.34
N VAL A 181 0.13 12.35 -4.24
CA VAL A 181 0.71 13.49 -3.50
C VAL A 181 1.82 14.16 -4.29
N CYS A 182 2.76 13.40 -4.88
CA CYS A 182 3.85 13.97 -5.68
C CYS A 182 3.32 14.68 -6.94
N LYS A 183 2.31 14.11 -7.61
CA LYS A 183 1.69 14.74 -8.79
C LYS A 183 1.12 16.12 -8.43
N LYS A 184 0.43 16.23 -7.29
CA LYS A 184 -0.20 17.49 -6.85
C LYS A 184 0.80 18.51 -6.32
N TYR A 185 1.72 18.10 -5.44
CA TYR A 185 2.52 19.03 -4.63
C TYR A 185 3.98 19.16 -5.07
N ARG A 186 4.47 18.31 -5.98
CA ARG A 186 5.85 18.33 -6.48
C ARG A 186 5.95 18.29 -8.00
N HIS A 187 4.83 18.22 -8.72
CA HIS A 187 4.79 18.10 -10.19
C HIS A 187 5.64 16.94 -10.71
N PHE A 188 5.70 15.85 -9.95
CA PHE A 188 6.44 14.64 -10.28
C PHE A 188 5.46 13.48 -10.45
N ASP A 189 5.67 12.68 -11.48
CA ASP A 189 4.97 11.43 -11.72
C ASP A 189 5.97 10.31 -12.06
N PHE A 190 5.45 9.12 -12.38
CA PHE A 190 6.27 7.93 -12.61
C PHE A 190 6.61 7.70 -14.08
N SER A 191 6.26 8.61 -14.99
CA SER A 191 6.31 8.35 -16.44
C SER A 191 7.71 8.00 -16.96
N ASP A 192 8.77 8.51 -16.34
CA ASP A 192 10.17 8.17 -16.70
C ASP A 192 10.65 6.82 -16.13
N LEU A 193 9.89 6.22 -15.21
CA LEU A 193 10.17 4.94 -14.55
C LEU A 193 9.33 3.84 -15.20
N LYS A 194 9.84 3.23 -16.26
CA LYS A 194 9.09 2.29 -17.12
C LYS A 194 8.55 1.05 -16.38
N GLY A 195 9.38 0.43 -15.54
CA GLY A 195 8.98 -0.73 -14.76
C GLY A 195 7.94 -0.37 -13.70
N LEU A 196 8.14 0.77 -13.02
CA LEU A 196 7.18 1.27 -12.04
C LEU A 196 5.85 1.69 -12.69
N SER A 197 5.88 2.34 -13.85
CA SER A 197 4.68 2.71 -14.61
C SER A 197 3.88 1.47 -15.00
N ARG A 198 4.55 0.47 -15.61
CA ARG A 198 3.91 -0.81 -15.95
C ARG A 198 3.29 -1.49 -14.73
N TYR A 199 4.02 -1.55 -13.62
CA TYR A 199 3.54 -2.15 -12.38
C TYR A 199 2.29 -1.43 -11.83
N MET A 200 2.29 -0.10 -11.81
CA MET A 200 1.13 0.68 -11.35
C MET A 200 -0.06 0.52 -12.31
N GLU A 201 0.17 0.50 -13.62
CA GLU A 201 -0.89 0.28 -14.63
C GLU A 201 -1.57 -1.08 -14.45
N ASN A 202 -0.78 -2.15 -14.29
CA ASN A 202 -1.30 -3.49 -14.00
C ASN A 202 -2.08 -3.53 -12.68
N ALA A 203 -1.59 -2.85 -11.64
CA ALA A 203 -2.28 -2.76 -10.37
C ALA A 203 -3.63 -2.04 -10.50
N TYR A 204 -3.71 -0.89 -11.18
CA TYR A 204 -4.98 -0.17 -11.38
C TYR A 204 -5.99 -0.93 -12.26
N ALA A 205 -5.52 -1.88 -13.08
CA ALA A 205 -6.37 -2.76 -13.84
C ALA A 205 -7.02 -3.88 -12.99
N ARG A 206 -6.51 -4.13 -11.78
CA ARG A 206 -7.03 -5.13 -10.83
C ARG A 206 -8.01 -4.51 -9.84
N ASP A 207 -9.17 -5.15 -9.67
CA ASP A 207 -10.21 -4.68 -8.78
C ASP A 207 -9.77 -4.69 -7.32
N GLU A 208 -8.97 -5.69 -6.93
CA GLU A 208 -8.45 -5.88 -5.57
C GLU A 208 -7.65 -4.65 -5.11
N PHE A 209 -6.97 -3.96 -6.02
CA PHE A 209 -6.29 -2.71 -5.72
C PHE A 209 -7.18 -1.49 -5.97
N ARG A 210 -7.82 -1.40 -7.14
CA ARG A 210 -8.61 -0.22 -7.54
C ARG A 210 -9.77 0.08 -6.59
N GLN A 211 -10.50 -0.94 -6.16
CA GLN A 211 -11.69 -0.77 -5.32
C GLN A 211 -11.34 -0.58 -3.83
N THR A 212 -10.09 -0.88 -3.45
CA THR A 212 -9.61 -0.67 -2.08
C THR A 212 -8.90 0.68 -1.89
N CYS A 213 -8.59 1.39 -2.99
CA CYS A 213 -8.02 2.74 -2.94
C CYS A 213 -9.01 3.75 -2.35
N PRO A 214 -8.55 4.65 -1.45
CA PRO A 214 -9.34 5.82 -1.07
C PRO A 214 -9.43 6.80 -2.25
N GLN A 215 -10.36 7.76 -2.17
CA GLN A 215 -10.45 8.83 -3.16
C GLN A 215 -9.20 9.72 -3.13
N ASP A 216 -8.73 10.17 -4.29
CA ASP A 216 -7.56 11.06 -4.39
C ASP A 216 -7.70 12.32 -3.51
N ALA A 217 -8.91 12.90 -3.43
CA ALA A 217 -9.19 14.07 -2.60
C ALA A 217 -8.90 13.84 -1.11
N GLU A 218 -9.19 12.65 -0.59
CA GLU A 218 -8.93 12.25 0.80
C GLU A 218 -7.42 12.15 1.07
N ILE A 219 -6.67 11.59 0.12
CA ILE A 219 -5.20 11.53 0.21
C ILE A 219 -4.63 12.96 0.19
N LEU A 220 -5.08 13.79 -0.74
CA LEU A 220 -4.57 15.15 -0.90
C LEU A 220 -4.86 16.03 0.31
N ASP A 221 -6.05 15.90 0.92
CA ASP A 221 -6.41 16.64 2.13
C ASP A 221 -5.53 16.20 3.32
N ALA A 222 -5.31 14.90 3.49
CA ALA A 222 -4.46 14.36 4.56
C ALA A 222 -3.00 14.85 4.49
N TYR A 223 -2.51 15.16 3.29
CA TYR A 223 -1.14 15.68 3.08
C TYR A 223 -1.07 17.20 2.91
N LYS A 224 -2.21 17.90 2.87
CA LYS A 224 -2.28 19.33 2.57
C LYS A 224 -1.38 20.16 3.48
N THR A 225 -1.45 19.96 4.79
CA THR A 225 -0.68 20.76 5.76
C THR A 225 0.83 20.53 5.65
N VAL A 226 1.25 19.28 5.42
CA VAL A 226 2.68 18.93 5.38
C VAL A 226 3.34 19.18 4.03
N ALA A 227 2.57 19.11 2.94
CA ALA A 227 3.10 19.20 1.58
C ALA A 227 3.15 20.63 1.02
N THR A 228 2.38 21.58 1.59
CA THR A 228 2.27 22.97 1.10
C THR A 228 3.30 23.94 1.68
N HIS A 229 4.19 23.51 2.57
CA HIS A 229 5.25 24.38 3.12
C HIS A 229 6.31 24.82 2.08
N TRP A 230 6.08 24.54 0.79
CA TRP A 230 6.96 24.85 -0.30
C TRP A 230 6.19 25.44 -1.49
N THR A 231 6.56 26.65 -1.89
CA THR A 231 6.34 27.21 -3.23
C THR A 231 7.71 27.39 -3.86
N LYS A 232 7.95 26.76 -5.01
CA LYS A 232 9.09 27.08 -5.88
C LYS A 232 8.96 28.57 -6.22
N LYS A 233 9.83 29.41 -5.68
CA LYS A 233 10.03 30.77 -6.23
C LYS A 233 10.82 30.65 -7.53
#